data_AF-A0A351A0S1-F1
#
_entry.id   AF-A0A351A0S1-F1
#
_cell.length_a   1.000
_cell.length_b   1.000
_cell.length_c   1.000
_cell.angle_alpha   90.00
_cell.angle_beta   90.00
_cell.angle_gamma   90.00
#
_symmetry.space_group_name_H-M   'P 1'
#
loop_
_entity.id
_entity.type
_entity.pdbx_description
1 polymer ?
#
loop_
_entity_poly.entity_id
_entity_poly.type
_entity_poly.pdbx_seq_one_letter_code
_entity_poly.pdbx_strand_id
1 'polypeptide(L)'
;AWTQAFELVAIPGLTELIGALRTGLDAQAEARFLRHFESIGAAEQNVIDFKVELRRALHLALWHSSIATESREEALRLSSRLGGMLLALAREMPIAGWRLVADAVAFIQIRCLADSLAVEGIGQEATQALFAALARELPKDVSDLVMAHATRAVIAWQHAQRGPEQVH
;
A
#
# COMPACT_ATOMS: atom_id res chain seq x y z
N ALA A 1 -3.90 8.68 -6.49
CA ALA A 1 -3.44 7.28 -6.51
C ALA A 1 -4.09 6.49 -7.64
N TRP A 2 -5.40 6.17 -7.56
CA TRP A 2 -6.10 5.35 -8.57
C TRP A 2 -6.11 5.96 -9.97
N THR A 3 -6.51 7.23 -10.10
CA THR A 3 -6.48 7.96 -11.39
C THR A 3 -5.08 7.96 -12.01
N GLN A 4 -4.06 8.24 -11.21
CA GLN A 4 -2.66 8.22 -11.67
C GLN A 4 -2.17 6.81 -12.03
N ALA A 5 -2.63 5.77 -11.32
CA ALA A 5 -2.22 4.39 -11.57
C ALA A 5 -2.78 3.84 -12.89
N PHE A 6 -4.00 4.25 -13.25
CA PHE A 6 -4.68 3.85 -14.47
C PHE A 6 -4.67 4.93 -15.57
N GLU A 7 -3.82 5.95 -15.42
CA GLU A 7 -3.68 7.07 -16.37
C GLU A 7 -5.02 7.76 -16.72
N LEU A 8 -5.95 7.76 -15.76
CA LEU A 8 -7.24 8.42 -15.89
C LEU A 8 -7.08 9.92 -15.59
N VAL A 9 -7.61 10.76 -16.48
CA VAL A 9 -7.68 12.22 -16.28
C VAL A 9 -8.54 12.55 -15.06
N ALA A 10 -9.67 11.86 -14.90
CA ALA A 10 -10.55 11.95 -13.76
C ALA A 10 -11.43 10.70 -13.69
N ILE A 11 -12.13 10.53 -12.57
CA ILE A 11 -13.29 9.63 -12.49
C ILE A 11 -14.50 10.56 -12.31
N PRO A 12 -15.21 10.93 -13.40
CA PRO A 12 -16.20 12.01 -13.37
C PRO A 12 -17.22 11.89 -12.24
N GLY A 13 -17.77 10.69 -12.00
CA GLY A 13 -18.73 10.46 -10.91
C GLY A 13 -18.15 10.68 -9.51
N LEU A 14 -16.86 10.42 -9.29
CA LEU A 14 -16.20 10.74 -8.02
C LEU A 14 -15.98 12.24 -7.88
N THR A 15 -15.58 12.93 -8.95
CA THR A 15 -15.44 14.39 -8.94
C THR A 15 -16.77 15.08 -8.65
N GLU A 16 -17.85 14.61 -9.28
CA GLU A 16 -19.20 15.11 -9.05
C GLU A 16 -19.67 14.85 -7.62
N LEU A 17 -19.49 13.63 -7.10
CA LEU A 17 -19.82 13.29 -5.71
C LEU A 17 -19.06 14.18 -4.71
N ILE A 18 -17.75 14.36 -4.90
CA ILE A 18 -16.94 15.24 -4.05
C ILE A 18 -17.45 16.69 -4.14
N GLY A 19 -17.80 17.15 -5.35
CA GLY A 19 -18.43 18.45 -5.57
C GLY A 19 -19.72 18.59 -4.78
N ALA A 20 -20.64 17.65 -4.91
CA ALA A 20 -21.92 17.63 -4.21
C ALA A 20 -21.75 17.64 -2.68
N LEU A 21 -20.84 16.81 -2.16
CA LEU A 21 -20.52 16.76 -0.73
C LEU A 21 -19.99 18.11 -0.20
N ARG A 22 -19.15 18.80 -0.99
CA ARG A 22 -18.61 20.11 -0.60
C ARG A 22 -19.65 21.22 -0.71
N THR A 23 -20.45 21.24 -1.77
CA THR A 23 -21.52 22.25 -1.94
C THR A 23 -22.60 22.18 -0.88
N GLY A 24 -22.74 21.03 -0.20
CA GLY A 24 -23.64 20.87 0.95
C GLY A 24 -23.14 21.49 2.25
N LEU A 25 -21.89 21.98 2.31
CA LEU A 25 -21.31 22.62 3.48
C LEU A 25 -21.50 24.13 3.41
N ASP A 26 -21.92 24.76 4.52
CA ASP A 26 -21.78 26.21 4.67
C ASP A 26 -20.29 26.61 4.85
N ALA A 27 -20.01 27.91 4.76
CA ALA A 27 -18.64 28.43 4.85
C ALA A 27 -17.93 28.07 6.17
N GLN A 28 -18.68 27.98 7.28
CA GLN A 28 -18.10 27.64 8.59
C GLN A 28 -17.77 26.15 8.67
N ALA A 29 -18.64 25.30 8.13
CA ALA A 29 -18.45 23.86 8.03
C ALA A 29 -17.29 23.52 7.08
N GLU A 30 -17.18 24.19 5.93
CA GLU A 30 -16.06 24.01 5.00
C GLU A 30 -14.72 24.42 5.65
N ALA A 31 -14.67 25.59 6.30
CA ALA A 31 -13.45 26.02 7.00
C ALA A 31 -13.04 25.04 8.11
N ARG A 32 -14.01 24.46 8.83
CA ARG A 32 -13.76 23.44 9.85
C ARG A 32 -13.25 22.14 9.23
N PHE A 33 -13.85 21.70 8.13
CA PHE A 33 -13.41 20.53 7.38
C PHE A 33 -11.95 20.71 6.91
N LEU A 34 -11.61 21.84 6.30
CA LEU A 34 -10.26 22.11 5.81
C LEU A 34 -9.22 22.05 6.94
N ARG A 35 -9.51 22.68 8.09
CA ARG A 35 -8.61 22.59 9.26
C ARG A 35 -8.38 21.16 9.73
N HIS A 36 -9.44 20.35 9.82
CA HIS A 36 -9.30 18.95 10.22
C HIS A 36 -8.56 18.13 9.15
N PHE A 37 -8.85 18.37 7.87
CA PHE A 37 -8.20 17.69 6.76
C PHE A 37 -6.69 17.99 6.73
N GLU A 38 -6.29 19.26 6.90
CA GLU A 38 -4.89 19.65 7.02
C GLU A 38 -4.22 19.01 8.24
N SER A 39 -4.93 18.93 9.38
CA SER A 39 -4.39 18.32 10.60
C SER A 39 -4.01 16.84 10.42
N ILE A 40 -4.64 16.12 9.50
CA ILE A 40 -4.28 14.73 9.18
C ILE A 40 -2.82 14.65 8.74
N GLY A 41 -2.36 15.57 7.88
CA GLY A 41 -1.01 15.58 7.34
C GLY A 41 0.04 16.20 8.25
N ALA A 42 -0.38 16.96 9.28
CA ALA A 42 0.52 17.77 10.09
C ALA A 42 1.53 16.97 10.94
N ALA A 43 1.21 15.72 11.30
CA ALA A 43 2.13 14.84 12.01
C ALA A 43 1.84 13.37 11.68
N GLU A 44 2.84 12.50 11.77
CA GLU A 44 2.71 11.07 11.46
C GLU A 44 1.60 10.41 12.30
N GLN A 45 1.60 10.68 13.60
CA GLN A 45 0.69 10.08 14.57
C GLN A 45 -0.77 10.52 14.42
N ASN A 46 -1.02 11.64 13.74
CA ASN A 46 -2.39 12.13 13.56
C ASN A 46 -3.17 11.11 12.74
N VAL A 47 -4.28 10.64 13.33
CA VAL A 47 -5.15 9.59 12.76
C VAL A 47 -4.38 8.38 12.23
N ILE A 48 -3.34 7.93 12.95
CA ILE A 48 -2.43 6.89 12.49
C ILE A 48 -3.15 5.60 12.09
N ASP A 49 -4.13 5.13 12.87
CA ASP A 49 -4.89 3.92 12.55
C ASP A 49 -5.64 4.04 11.22
N PHE A 50 -6.24 5.22 10.96
CA PHE A 50 -6.87 5.52 9.68
C PHE A 50 -5.86 5.52 8.53
N LYS A 51 -4.68 6.14 8.72
CA LYS A 51 -3.61 6.13 7.71
C LYS A 51 -3.13 4.72 7.41
N VAL A 52 -2.96 3.89 8.44
CA VAL A 52 -2.55 2.49 8.33
C VAL A 52 -3.55 1.72 7.47
N GLU A 53 -4.84 1.74 7.83
CA GLU A 53 -5.86 0.97 7.12
C GLU A 53 -6.08 1.49 5.69
N LEU A 54 -6.11 2.81 5.50
CA LEU A 54 -6.24 3.41 4.16
C LEU A 54 -5.07 3.01 3.25
N ARG A 55 -3.82 3.12 3.74
CA ARG A 55 -2.64 2.77 2.95
C ARG A 55 -2.59 1.28 2.67
N ARG A 56 -2.93 0.43 3.64
CA ARG A 56 -3.01 -1.03 3.42
C ARG A 56 -4.00 -1.36 2.30
N ALA A 57 -5.23 -0.83 2.35
CA ALA A 57 -6.24 -1.07 1.34
C ALA A 57 -5.79 -0.60 -0.05
N LEU A 58 -5.21 0.60 -0.15
CA LEU A 58 -4.71 1.15 -1.41
C LEU A 58 -3.56 0.35 -2.00
N HIS A 59 -2.54 0.02 -1.19
CA HIS A 59 -1.39 -0.74 -1.67
C HIS A 59 -1.79 -2.13 -2.15
N LEU A 60 -2.69 -2.79 -1.41
CA LEU A 60 -3.18 -4.12 -1.76
C LEU A 60 -4.01 -4.11 -3.04
N ALA A 61 -4.90 -3.12 -3.21
CA ALA A 61 -5.69 -2.97 -4.43
C ALA A 61 -4.80 -2.75 -5.66
N LEU A 62 -3.77 -1.90 -5.54
CA LEU A 62 -2.81 -1.67 -6.62
C LEU A 62 -1.98 -2.90 -6.95
N TRP A 63 -1.51 -3.63 -5.94
CA TRP A 63 -0.80 -4.89 -6.17
C TRP A 63 -1.69 -5.93 -6.84
N HIS A 64 -2.92 -6.14 -6.35
CA HIS A 64 -3.87 -7.05 -6.97
C HIS A 64 -4.16 -6.68 -8.43
N SER A 65 -4.31 -5.39 -8.72
CA SER A 65 -4.49 -4.93 -10.10
C SER A 65 -3.27 -5.25 -10.97
N SER A 66 -2.06 -5.05 -10.43
CA SER A 66 -0.81 -5.31 -11.15
C SER A 66 -0.60 -6.78 -11.52
N ILE A 67 -1.14 -7.71 -10.73
CA ILE A 67 -0.99 -9.15 -10.98
C ILE A 67 -2.19 -9.75 -11.74
N ALA A 68 -3.29 -9.01 -11.84
CA ALA A 68 -4.52 -9.47 -12.52
C ALA A 68 -4.60 -9.01 -13.98
N THR A 69 -3.86 -7.97 -14.37
CA THR A 69 -3.82 -7.52 -15.78
C THR A 69 -3.09 -8.53 -16.67
N GLU A 70 -3.57 -8.66 -17.92
CA GLU A 70 -2.97 -9.48 -18.97
C GLU A 70 -1.86 -8.72 -19.73
N SER A 71 -1.72 -7.40 -19.50
CA SER A 71 -0.70 -6.57 -20.13
C SER A 71 0.53 -6.47 -19.25
N ARG A 72 1.67 -6.99 -19.73
CA ARG A 72 2.96 -6.86 -19.04
C ARG A 72 3.35 -5.40 -18.80
N GLU A 73 3.06 -4.53 -19.75
CA GLU A 73 3.35 -3.10 -19.62
C GLU A 73 2.52 -2.48 -18.49
N GLU A 74 1.21 -2.76 -18.45
CA GLU A 74 0.33 -2.28 -17.39
C GLU A 74 0.73 -2.83 -16.02
N ALA A 75 1.06 -4.13 -15.94
CA ALA A 75 1.51 -4.76 -14.71
C ALA A 75 2.75 -4.06 -14.13
N LEU A 76 3.75 -3.78 -14.97
CA LEU A 76 4.98 -3.11 -14.55
C LEU A 76 4.74 -1.63 -14.22
N ARG A 77 3.85 -0.93 -14.93
CA ARG A 77 3.45 0.45 -14.59
C ARG A 77 2.76 0.51 -13.23
N LEU A 78 1.79 -0.36 -12.97
CA LEU A 78 1.07 -0.44 -11.68
C LEU A 78 2.02 -0.81 -10.53
N SER A 79 2.92 -1.78 -10.77
CA SER A 79 3.97 -2.17 -9.82
C SER A 79 4.92 -1.00 -9.52
N SER A 80 5.40 -0.28 -10.54
CA SER A 80 6.23 0.91 -10.38
C SER A 80 5.52 2.01 -9.59
N ARG A 81 4.22 2.23 -9.85
CA ARG A 81 3.42 3.21 -9.12
C ARG A 81 3.29 2.85 -7.65
N LEU A 82 3.02 1.59 -7.34
CA LEU A 82 2.99 1.07 -5.97
C LEU A 82 4.35 1.26 -5.29
N GLY A 83 5.45 0.89 -5.95
CA GLY A 83 6.81 1.11 -5.45
C GLY A 83 7.08 2.57 -5.11
N GLY A 84 6.72 3.50 -6.01
CA GLY A 84 6.85 4.94 -5.77
C GLY A 84 6.04 5.43 -4.56
N MET A 85 4.83 4.89 -4.34
CA MET A 85 4.00 5.23 -3.17
C MET A 85 4.62 4.72 -1.87
N LEU A 86 5.18 3.51 -1.87
CA LEU A 86 5.87 2.93 -0.71
C LEU A 86 7.16 3.69 -0.38
N LEU A 87 7.93 4.10 -1.39
CA LEU A 87 9.13 4.92 -1.20
C LEU A 87 8.80 6.32 -0.66
N ALA A 88 7.76 6.97 -1.21
CA ALA A 88 7.28 8.24 -0.70
C ALA A 88 6.81 8.12 0.76
N LEU A 89 6.11 7.03 1.10
CA LEU A 89 5.67 6.76 2.46
C LEU A 89 6.82 6.69 3.46
N ALA A 90 7.87 5.93 3.14
CA ALA A 90 9.05 5.82 4.01
C ALA A 90 9.77 7.17 4.19
N ARG A 91 9.70 8.07 3.20
CA ARG A 91 10.29 9.41 3.26
C ARG A 91 9.43 10.42 4.02
N GLU A 92 8.12 10.40 3.79
CA GLU A 92 7.14 11.31 4.41
C GLU A 92 6.87 10.96 5.87
N MET A 93 7.08 9.71 6.26
CA MET A 93 6.90 9.21 7.62
C MET A 93 8.19 8.55 8.14
N PRO A 94 9.24 9.31 8.50
CA PRO A 94 10.50 8.76 9.00
C PRO A 94 10.38 7.84 10.22
N ILE A 95 9.37 8.04 11.08
CA ILE A 95 9.22 7.26 12.32
C ILE A 95 8.46 5.95 12.06
N ALA A 96 7.28 6.04 11.43
CA ALA A 96 6.36 4.90 11.26
C ALA A 96 6.28 4.36 9.83
N GLY A 97 6.72 5.12 8.82
CA GLY A 97 6.53 4.81 7.41
C GLY A 97 7.20 3.52 6.97
N TRP A 98 8.43 3.26 7.45
CA TRP A 98 9.14 2.01 7.14
C TRP A 98 8.33 0.78 7.58
N ARG A 99 7.62 0.85 8.71
CA ARG A 99 6.81 -0.27 9.21
C ARG A 99 5.61 -0.54 8.32
N LEU A 100 4.98 0.52 7.80
CA LEU A 100 3.88 0.39 6.84
C LEU A 100 4.34 -0.20 5.51
N VAL A 101 5.55 0.13 5.06
CA VAL A 101 6.17 -0.52 3.90
C VAL A 101 6.42 -1.99 4.19
N ALA A 102 6.96 -2.32 5.36
CA ALA A 102 7.20 -3.69 5.79
C ALA A 102 5.92 -4.52 5.86
N ASP A 103 4.84 -3.96 6.40
CA ASP A 103 3.53 -4.61 6.46
C ASP A 103 2.96 -4.87 5.06
N ALA A 104 3.13 -3.92 4.12
CA ALA A 104 2.72 -4.13 2.72
C ALA A 104 3.52 -5.26 2.05
N VAL A 105 4.84 -5.30 2.23
CA VAL A 105 5.71 -6.38 1.71
C VAL A 105 5.31 -7.72 2.31
N ALA A 106 5.13 -7.79 3.64
CA ALA A 106 4.71 -8.99 4.34
C ALA A 106 3.37 -9.50 3.81
N PHE A 107 2.40 -8.61 3.63
CA PHE A 107 1.09 -8.97 3.16
C PHE A 107 1.13 -9.53 1.74
N ILE A 108 1.89 -8.90 0.83
CA ILE A 108 2.11 -9.42 -0.53
C ILE A 108 2.73 -10.83 -0.47
N GLN A 109 3.79 -11.01 0.31
CA GLN A 109 4.45 -12.32 0.47
C GLN A 109 3.48 -13.38 1.00
N ILE A 110 2.67 -13.03 2.00
CA ILE A 110 1.63 -13.92 2.54
C ILE A 110 0.61 -14.28 1.46
N ARG A 111 0.11 -13.32 0.68
CA ARG A 111 -0.87 -13.61 -0.38
C ARG A 111 -0.29 -14.47 -1.51
N CYS A 112 0.99 -14.28 -1.87
CA CYS A 112 1.67 -15.17 -2.80
C CYS A 112 1.74 -16.61 -2.28
N LEU A 113 1.99 -16.79 -0.97
CA LEU A 113 2.08 -18.11 -0.34
C LEU A 113 0.73 -18.77 -0.07
N ALA A 114 -0.25 -18.00 0.39
CA ALA A 114 -1.57 -18.47 0.81
C ALA A 114 -2.45 -18.85 -0.37
N ASP A 115 -2.50 -17.97 -1.37
CA ASP A 115 -3.45 -18.05 -2.47
C ASP A 115 -2.79 -18.48 -3.79
N SER A 116 -1.49 -18.82 -3.75
CA SER A 116 -0.70 -19.13 -4.94
C SER A 116 -0.78 -18.02 -6.00
N LEU A 117 -0.89 -16.76 -5.56
CA LEU A 117 -0.92 -15.58 -6.43
C LEU A 117 0.49 -15.24 -6.90
N ALA A 118 0.60 -14.73 -8.14
CA ALA A 118 1.88 -14.26 -8.71
C ALA A 118 3.02 -15.30 -8.63
N VAL A 119 2.68 -16.60 -8.72
CA VAL A 119 3.65 -17.70 -8.69
C VAL A 119 4.42 -17.84 -10.01
N GLU A 120 3.83 -17.41 -11.11
CA GLU A 120 4.43 -17.44 -12.45
C GLU A 120 3.95 -16.27 -13.33
N GLY A 121 4.57 -16.14 -14.51
CA GLY A 121 4.15 -15.20 -15.55
C GLY A 121 4.30 -13.72 -15.18
N ILE A 122 3.42 -12.89 -15.75
CA ILE A 122 3.46 -11.42 -15.64
C ILE A 122 3.33 -10.97 -14.18
N GLY A 123 2.45 -11.60 -13.40
CA GLY A 123 2.24 -11.25 -11.99
C GLY A 123 3.48 -11.51 -11.12
N GLN A 124 4.19 -12.62 -11.37
CA GLN A 124 5.46 -12.91 -10.70
C GLN A 124 6.52 -11.86 -11.05
N GLU A 125 6.66 -11.56 -12.34
CA GLU A 125 7.61 -10.58 -12.83
C GLU A 125 7.36 -9.20 -12.22
N ALA A 126 6.11 -8.72 -12.23
CA ALA A 126 5.74 -7.43 -11.67
C ALA A 126 5.99 -7.36 -10.15
N THR A 127 5.74 -8.45 -9.43
CA THR A 127 6.00 -8.54 -7.99
C THR A 127 7.51 -8.56 -7.68
N GLN A 128 8.31 -9.27 -8.47
CA GLN A 128 9.77 -9.26 -8.34
C GLN A 128 10.35 -7.88 -8.66
N ALA A 129 9.86 -7.23 -9.71
CA ALA A 129 10.26 -5.88 -10.08
C ALA A 129 9.95 -4.86 -8.95
N LEU A 130 8.80 -4.98 -8.29
CA LEU A 130 8.44 -4.18 -7.12
C LEU A 130 9.48 -4.33 -6.01
N PHE A 131 9.75 -5.58 -5.61
CA PHE A 131 10.68 -5.85 -4.51
C PHE A 131 12.12 -5.46 -4.85
N ALA A 132 12.55 -5.69 -6.09
CA ALA A 132 13.86 -5.25 -6.56
C ALA A 132 14.00 -3.71 -6.53
N ALA A 133 12.96 -2.98 -6.95
CA ALA A 133 12.94 -1.52 -6.87
C ALA A 133 13.01 -1.03 -5.42
N LEU A 134 12.22 -1.63 -4.51
CA LEU A 134 12.27 -1.26 -3.08
C LEU A 134 13.66 -1.51 -2.48
N ALA A 135 14.26 -2.67 -2.77
CA ALA A 135 15.60 -3.00 -2.27
C ALA A 135 16.69 -2.08 -2.81
N ARG A 136 16.51 -1.53 -4.02
CA ARG A 136 17.47 -0.60 -4.65
C ARG A 136 17.32 0.84 -4.14
N GLU A 137 16.09 1.29 -3.94
CA GLU A 137 15.80 2.72 -3.72
C GLU A 137 15.64 3.11 -2.24
N LEU A 138 15.37 2.14 -1.34
CA LEU A 138 15.34 2.41 0.09
C LEU A 138 16.75 2.61 0.65
N PRO A 139 16.94 3.53 1.63
CA PRO A 139 18.15 3.56 2.44
C PRO A 139 18.43 2.19 3.06
N LYS A 140 19.70 1.77 3.11
CA LYS A 140 20.08 0.40 3.47
C LYS A 140 19.57 -0.03 4.86
N ASP A 141 19.68 0.87 5.83
CA ASP A 141 19.18 0.71 7.19
C ASP A 141 17.66 0.53 7.22
N VAL A 142 16.93 1.33 6.46
CA VAL A 142 15.47 1.22 6.31
C VAL A 142 15.08 -0.08 5.61
N SER A 143 15.79 -0.45 4.54
CA SER A 143 15.57 -1.70 3.80
C SER A 143 15.75 -2.93 4.70
N ASP A 144 16.77 -2.94 5.57
CA ASP A 144 17.01 -4.04 6.50
C ASP A 144 15.90 -4.15 7.54
N LEU A 145 15.42 -3.03 8.09
CA LEU A 145 14.28 -3.00 9.00
C LEU A 145 13.01 -3.52 8.33
N VAL A 146 12.74 -3.08 7.11
CA VAL A 146 11.59 -3.51 6.30
C VAL A 146 11.61 -5.02 6.09
N MET A 147 12.73 -5.56 5.62
CA MET A 147 12.85 -6.98 5.31
C MET A 147 12.84 -7.85 6.57
N ALA A 148 13.50 -7.42 7.65
CA ALA A 148 13.47 -8.15 8.92
C ALA A 148 12.06 -8.22 9.49
N HIS A 149 11.32 -7.11 9.47
CA HIS A 149 9.94 -7.06 9.96
C HIS A 149 9.00 -7.87 9.08
N ALA A 150 9.09 -7.73 7.76
CA ALA A 150 8.25 -8.48 6.82
C ALA A 150 8.46 -10.00 6.96
N THR A 151 9.72 -10.42 7.06
CA THR A 151 10.07 -11.84 7.26
C THR A 151 9.49 -12.39 8.56
N ARG A 152 9.62 -11.64 9.67
CA ARG A 152 9.01 -12.05 10.96
C ARG A 152 7.49 -12.21 10.85
N ALA A 153 6.81 -11.31 10.15
CA ALA A 153 5.38 -11.38 9.95
C ALA A 153 4.97 -12.63 9.13
N VAL A 154 5.68 -12.93 8.05
CA VAL A 154 5.46 -14.15 7.26
C VAL A 154 5.69 -15.41 8.09
N ILE A 155 6.77 -15.48 8.87
CA ILE A 155 7.08 -16.62 9.74
C ILE A 155 5.98 -16.81 10.80
N ALA A 156 5.58 -15.73 11.47
CA ALA A 156 4.51 -15.77 12.47
C ALA A 156 3.19 -16.28 11.87
N TRP A 157 2.85 -15.82 10.67
CA TRP A 157 1.68 -16.31 9.93
C TRP A 157 1.80 -17.80 9.56
N GLN A 158 2.95 -18.27 9.09
CA GLN A 158 3.18 -19.69 8.79
C GLN A 158 3.03 -20.56 10.04
N HIS A 159 3.55 -20.13 11.19
CA HIS A 159 3.38 -20.84 12.45
C HIS A 159 1.92 -20.89 12.89
N ALA A 160 1.18 -19.78 12.77
CA ALA A 160 -0.24 -19.74 13.12
C ALA A 160 -1.09 -20.71 12.27
N GLN A 161 -0.70 -20.96 11.02
CA GLN A 161 -1.41 -21.90 10.15
C GLN A 161 -1.11 -23.37 10.41
N ARG A 162 0.03 -23.70 11.03
CA ARG A 162 0.39 -25.11 11.29
C ARG A 162 -0.39 -25.76 12.42
N GLY A 163 -1.21 -25.00 13.16
CA GLY A 163 -1.96 -25.47 14.33
C GLY A 163 -1.04 -25.91 15.48
N PRO A 164 -1.54 -26.02 16.72
CA PRO A 164 -0.79 -26.73 17.75
C PRO A 164 -0.67 -28.20 17.34
N GLU A 165 0.54 -28.75 17.30
CA GLU A 165 0.76 -30.20 17.17
C GLU A 165 -0.10 -30.89 18.24
N GLN A 166 -1.16 -31.59 17.83
CA GLN A 166 -1.88 -32.50 18.71
C GLN A 166 -0.96 -33.68 18.96
N VAL A 167 -0.21 -33.60 20.06
CA VAL A 167 0.51 -34.74 20.64
C VAL A 167 -0.57 -35.71 21.14
N HIS A 168 -0.82 -36.76 20.36
CA HIS A 168 -1.63 -37.91 20.75
C HIS A 168 -0.80 -38.92 21.55
#